data_AF-A0A0H5RF84-F1
#
_entry.id   AF-A0A0H5RF84-F1
#
_cell.length_a   1.000
_cell.length_b   1.000
_cell.length_c   1.000
_cell.angle_alpha   90.00
_cell.angle_beta   90.00
_cell.angle_gamma   90.00
#
_symmetry.space_group_name_H-M   'P 1'
#
loop_
_entity.id
_entity.type
_entity.pdbx_description
1 polymer ?
#
loop_
_entity_poly.entity_id
_entity_poly.type
_entity_poly.pdbx_seq_one_letter_code
_entity_poly.pdbx_strand_id
1 'polypeptide(L)'
;MAANNFDPTNPEHVRNAMHELHASVRSLSESNQRLTDQNAELSRKVTALSESNHDQSSVTVPRAAPKLPLPEKYDGKRYQFRQFLNSVKLHFSVSPHRFPNDACKTGFIASLLRGAALDWITPLLEQQDPMMSSWQRFETKFK
;
A
#
# COMPACT_ATOMS: atom_id res chain seq x y z
N MET A 1 11.54 37.29 35.40
CA MET A 1 11.83 36.38 36.53
C MET A 1 11.30 37.03 37.79
N ALA A 2 10.03 36.81 38.13
CA ALA A 2 9.46 37.30 39.38
C ALA A 2 9.39 36.11 40.35
N ALA A 3 10.20 36.14 41.40
CA ALA A 3 10.15 35.15 42.46
C ALA A 3 8.83 35.34 43.22
N ASN A 4 7.88 34.43 43.03
CA ASN A 4 6.66 34.38 43.84
C ASN A 4 7.06 34.01 45.28
N ASN A 5 7.03 35.00 46.16
CA ASN A 5 7.33 34.86 47.58
C ASN A 5 6.11 34.23 48.29
N PHE A 6 5.96 32.90 48.15
CA PHE A 6 4.94 32.15 48.87
C PHE A 6 5.22 32.22 50.38
N ASP A 7 4.35 32.89 51.12
CA ASP A 7 4.44 33.00 52.58
C ASP A 7 3.48 31.98 53.22
N PRO A 8 3.98 30.90 53.84
CA PRO A 8 3.16 29.85 54.44
C PRO A 8 2.43 30.28 55.72
N THR A 9 2.77 31.43 56.30
CA THR A 9 2.10 31.96 57.50
C THR A 9 0.93 32.89 57.17
N ASN A 10 0.78 33.30 55.90
CA ASN A 10 -0.33 34.11 55.43
C ASN A 10 -1.49 33.21 54.92
N PRO A 11 -2.66 33.19 55.58
CA PRO A 11 -3.76 32.29 55.23
C PRO A 11 -4.32 32.51 53.81
N GLU A 12 -4.22 33.73 53.27
CA GLU A 12 -4.69 34.05 51.91
C GLU A 12 -3.76 33.47 50.83
N HIS A 13 -2.44 33.43 51.08
CA HIS A 13 -1.50 32.81 50.14
C HIS A 13 -1.69 31.29 50.06
N VAL A 14 -1.92 30.64 51.21
CA VAL A 14 -2.22 29.20 51.26
C VAL A 14 -3.53 28.88 50.54
N ARG A 15 -4.57 29.72 50.73
CA ARG A 15 -5.85 29.58 50.03
C ARG A 15 -5.72 29.71 48.51
N ASN A 16 -4.97 30.71 48.05
CA ASN A 16 -4.72 30.92 46.63
C ASN A 16 -3.91 29.78 45.99
N ALA A 17 -2.85 29.31 46.67
CA ALA A 17 -2.06 28.17 46.18
C ALA A 17 -2.88 26.87 46.13
N MET A 18 -3.76 26.64 47.10
CA MET A 18 -4.69 25.49 47.07
C MET A 18 -5.70 25.59 45.92
N HIS A 19 -6.21 26.79 45.63
CA HIS A 19 -7.09 27.02 44.47
C HIS A 19 -6.35 26.78 43.15
N GLU A 20 -5.11 27.25 43.01
CA GLU A 20 -4.27 27.00 41.82
C GLU A 20 -3.95 25.51 41.65
N LEU A 21 -3.66 24.81 42.75
CA LEU A 21 -3.44 23.36 42.73
C LEU A 21 -4.72 22.61 42.32
N HIS A 22 -5.87 22.97 42.87
CA HIS A 22 -7.16 22.38 42.49
C HIS A 22 -7.50 22.64 41.02
N ALA A 23 -7.22 23.85 40.52
CA ALA A 23 -7.41 24.19 39.11
C ALA A 23 -6.50 23.35 38.20
N SER A 24 -5.24 23.15 38.61
CA SER A 24 -4.26 22.34 37.88
C SER A 24 -4.66 20.86 37.85
N VAL A 25 -5.07 20.30 38.98
CA VAL A 25 -5.57 18.90 39.08
C VAL A 25 -6.81 18.72 38.20
N ARG A 26 -7.74 19.68 38.20
CA ARG A 26 -8.93 19.63 37.34
C ARG A 26 -8.54 19.62 35.86
N SER A 27 -7.64 20.52 35.45
CA SER A 27 -7.16 20.59 34.06
C SER A 27 -6.46 19.28 33.63
N LEU A 28 -5.65 18.69 34.52
CA LEU A 28 -4.98 17.41 34.24
C LEU A 28 -6.00 16.26 34.12
N SER A 29 -7.01 16.25 34.99
CA SER A 29 -8.10 15.28 34.92
C SER A 29 -8.89 15.41 33.61
N GLU A 30 -9.18 16.62 33.16
CA GLU A 30 -9.84 16.86 31.87
C GLU A 30 -8.99 16.39 30.68
N SER A 31 -7.68 16.63 30.73
CA SER A 31 -6.75 16.16 29.71
C SER A 31 -6.70 14.62 29.63
N ASN A 32 -6.61 13.95 30.78
CA ASN A 32 -6.65 12.49 30.85
C ASN A 32 -7.98 11.92 30.36
N GLN A 33 -9.10 12.58 30.66
CA GLN A 33 -10.40 12.18 30.14
C GLN A 33 -10.43 12.27 28.61
N ARG A 34 -9.94 13.39 28.04
CA ARG A 34 -9.86 13.55 26.57
C ARG A 34 -8.96 12.49 25.92
N LEU A 35 -7.83 12.15 26.52
CA LEU A 35 -6.96 11.07 26.03
C LEU A 35 -7.66 9.71 26.09
N THR A 36 -8.43 9.46 27.14
CA THR A 36 -9.22 8.23 27.29
C THR A 36 -10.29 8.13 26.21
N ASP A 37 -10.99 9.22 25.93
CA ASP A 37 -12.01 9.28 24.88
C ASP A 37 -11.40 9.08 23.49
N GLN A 38 -10.22 9.67 23.22
CA GLN A 38 -9.47 9.46 21.99
C GLN A 38 -9.01 8.01 21.83
N ASN A 39 -8.53 7.37 22.90
CA ASN A 39 -8.16 5.96 22.87
C ASN A 39 -9.36 5.05 22.61
N ALA A 40 -10.52 5.36 23.19
CA ALA A 40 -11.76 4.62 22.93
C ALA A 40 -12.18 4.74 21.46
N GLU A 41 -12.11 5.95 20.89
CA GLU A 41 -12.42 6.21 19.48
C GLU A 41 -11.44 5.51 18.52
N LEU A 42 -10.13 5.59 18.81
CA LEU A 42 -9.11 4.88 18.03
C LEU A 42 -9.33 3.37 18.10
N SER A 43 -9.66 2.83 19.28
CA SER A 43 -9.96 1.41 19.44
C SER A 43 -11.18 1.01 18.60
N ARG A 44 -12.25 1.82 18.59
CA ARG A 44 -13.42 1.58 17.73
C ARG A 44 -13.05 1.58 16.25
N LYS A 45 -12.22 2.53 15.80
CA LYS A 45 -11.74 2.58 14.40
C LYS A 45 -10.90 1.35 14.05
N VAL A 46 -10.01 0.92 14.94
CA VAL A 46 -9.19 -0.28 14.75
C VAL A 46 -10.08 -1.52 14.67
N THR A 47 -11.07 -1.66 15.55
CA THR A 47 -12.03 -2.77 15.50
C THR A 47 -12.83 -2.76 14.20
N ALA A 48 -13.40 -1.62 13.78
CA ALA A 48 -14.16 -1.53 12.53
C ALA A 48 -13.32 -1.80 11.28
N LEU A 49 -12.06 -1.33 11.25
CA LEU A 49 -11.10 -1.65 10.18
C LEU A 49 -10.72 -3.13 10.19
N SER A 50 -10.54 -3.71 11.38
CA SER A 50 -10.27 -5.14 11.54
C SER A 50 -11.44 -6.00 11.11
N GLU A 51 -12.69 -5.61 11.42
CA GLU A 51 -13.92 -6.29 10.99
C GLU A 51 -14.09 -6.19 9.47
N SER A 52 -13.84 -5.02 8.88
CA SER A 52 -13.85 -4.82 7.43
C SER A 52 -12.79 -5.69 6.73
N ASN A 53 -11.62 -5.87 7.34
CA ASN A 53 -10.60 -6.81 6.87
C ASN A 53 -10.97 -8.28 7.17
N HIS A 54 -11.78 -8.56 8.20
CA HIS A 54 -12.18 -9.92 8.59
C HIS A 54 -13.27 -10.50 7.68
N ASP A 55 -14.18 -9.69 7.15
CA ASP A 55 -15.08 -10.11 6.05
C ASP A 55 -14.27 -10.46 4.77
N GLN A 56 -13.08 -9.89 4.63
CA GLN A 56 -12.09 -10.27 3.61
C GLN A 56 -11.27 -11.53 3.99
N SER A 57 -11.36 -11.98 5.25
CA SER A 57 -10.58 -13.07 5.84
C SER A 57 -11.43 -14.27 6.28
N SER A 58 -12.71 -14.33 5.91
CA SER A 58 -13.38 -15.63 5.82
C SER A 58 -12.57 -16.47 4.84
N VAL A 59 -12.26 -17.71 5.23
CA VAL A 59 -11.47 -18.68 4.44
C VAL A 59 -12.24 -19.06 3.17
N THR A 60 -12.37 -18.12 2.25
CA THR A 60 -12.42 -18.40 0.83
C THR A 60 -10.96 -18.47 0.44
N VAL A 61 -10.50 -19.69 0.13
CA VAL A 61 -9.34 -19.91 -0.74
C VAL A 61 -9.32 -18.76 -1.73
N PRO A 62 -8.31 -17.85 -1.73
CA PRO A 62 -8.39 -16.57 -2.42
C PRO A 62 -8.81 -16.91 -3.83
N ARG A 63 -10.06 -16.63 -4.22
CA ARG A 63 -10.77 -17.31 -5.32
C ARG A 63 -9.77 -17.50 -6.42
N ALA A 64 -9.17 -18.71 -6.48
CA ALA A 64 -7.88 -18.84 -7.11
C ALA A 64 -8.13 -18.40 -8.53
N ALA A 65 -7.54 -17.26 -8.93
CA ALA A 65 -7.77 -16.71 -10.25
C ALA A 65 -7.61 -17.89 -11.19
N PRO A 66 -8.61 -18.16 -12.08
CA PRO A 66 -8.64 -19.39 -12.85
C PRO A 66 -7.24 -19.64 -13.36
N LYS A 67 -6.63 -20.77 -12.96
CA LYS A 67 -5.22 -21.05 -13.25
C LYS A 67 -5.09 -21.22 -14.76
N LEU A 68 -4.97 -20.10 -15.46
CA LEU A 68 -4.76 -20.09 -16.89
C LEU A 68 -3.43 -20.79 -17.12
N PRO A 69 -3.35 -21.71 -18.09
CA PRO A 69 -2.07 -22.23 -18.51
C PRO A 69 -1.17 -21.04 -18.88
N LEU A 70 0.11 -21.11 -18.50
CA LEU A 70 1.05 -20.06 -18.87
C LEU A 70 1.07 -19.95 -20.41
N PRO A 71 1.14 -18.73 -20.96
CA PRO A 71 1.35 -18.56 -22.39
C PRO A 71 2.60 -19.31 -22.84
N GLU A 72 2.56 -19.83 -24.06
CA GLU A 72 3.70 -20.50 -24.66
C GLU A 72 4.87 -19.51 -24.85
N LYS A 73 6.10 -20.02 -24.77
CA LYS A 73 7.29 -19.19 -25.01
C LYS A 73 7.33 -18.76 -26.47
N TYR A 74 7.71 -17.51 -26.72
CA TYR A 74 7.73 -16.92 -28.06
C TYR A 74 9.16 -16.73 -28.56
N ASP A 75 9.49 -17.32 -29.70
CA ASP A 75 10.84 -17.29 -30.28
C ASP A 75 11.07 -16.18 -31.33
N GLY A 76 10.02 -15.43 -31.68
CA GLY A 76 10.05 -14.40 -32.73
C GLY A 76 9.34 -14.77 -34.03
N LYS A 77 8.78 -15.99 -34.16
CA LYS A 77 8.08 -16.42 -35.36
C LYS A 77 6.77 -15.66 -35.59
N ARG A 78 6.71 -14.88 -36.67
CA ARG A 78 5.56 -14.02 -37.04
C ARG A 78 4.19 -14.73 -37.02
N TYR A 79 4.11 -15.99 -37.44
CA TYR A 79 2.85 -16.73 -37.46
C TYR A 79 2.30 -17.04 -36.05
N GLN A 80 3.16 -17.12 -35.03
CA GLN A 80 2.77 -17.37 -33.63
C GLN A 80 2.47 -16.08 -32.86
N PHE A 81 2.94 -14.93 -33.37
CA PHE A 81 2.87 -13.64 -32.67
C PHE A 81 1.46 -13.28 -32.20
N ARG A 82 0.46 -13.45 -33.07
CA ARG A 82 -0.95 -13.14 -32.73
C ARG A 82 -1.47 -14.02 -31.59
N GLN A 83 -1.17 -15.32 -31.65
CA GLN A 83 -1.57 -16.27 -30.61
C GLN A 83 -0.89 -15.94 -29.28
N PHE A 84 0.41 -15.68 -29.30
CA PHE A 84 1.19 -15.28 -28.13
C PHE A 84 0.63 -14.00 -27.47
N LEU A 85 0.49 -12.93 -28.25
CA LEU A 85 0.05 -11.63 -27.72
C LEU A 85 -1.37 -11.70 -27.15
N ASN A 86 -2.27 -12.42 -27.81
CA ASN A 86 -3.63 -12.63 -27.32
C ASN A 86 -3.65 -13.42 -26.01
N SER A 87 -2.83 -14.48 -25.90
CA SER A 87 -2.72 -15.29 -24.69
C SER A 87 -2.20 -14.46 -23.50
N VAL A 88 -1.18 -13.63 -23.72
CA VAL A 88 -0.65 -12.73 -22.69
C VAL A 88 -1.68 -11.69 -22.26
N LYS A 89 -2.36 -11.03 -23.21
CA LYS A 89 -3.41 -10.05 -22.89
C LYS A 89 -4.55 -10.67 -22.07
N LEU A 90 -4.95 -11.89 -22.41
CA LEU A 90 -5.94 -12.64 -21.64
C LEU A 90 -5.47 -12.88 -20.20
N HIS A 91 -4.19 -13.21 -20.00
CA HIS A 91 -3.61 -13.42 -18.68
C HIS A 91 -3.67 -12.14 -17.82
N PHE A 92 -3.40 -10.98 -18.41
CA PHE A 92 -3.54 -9.69 -17.73
C PHE A 92 -4.99 -9.38 -17.37
N SER A 93 -5.93 -9.67 -18.27
CA SER A 93 -7.36 -9.46 -18.01
C SER A 93 -7.92 -10.37 -16.92
N VAL A 94 -7.46 -11.61 -16.81
CA VAL A 94 -7.94 -12.58 -15.81
C VAL A 94 -7.29 -12.38 -14.45
N SER A 95 -6.06 -11.87 -14.39
CA SER A 95 -5.30 -11.68 -13.15
C SER A 95 -4.77 -10.25 -12.96
N PRO A 96 -5.63 -9.21 -12.94
CA PRO A 96 -5.18 -7.81 -12.87
C PRO A 96 -4.33 -7.52 -11.62
N HIS A 97 -4.67 -8.16 -10.48
CA HIS A 97 -3.92 -8.04 -9.22
C HIS A 97 -2.46 -8.51 -9.32
N ARG A 98 -2.13 -9.42 -10.24
CA ARG A 98 -0.75 -9.89 -10.46
C ARG A 98 0.08 -8.95 -11.34
N PHE A 99 -0.57 -8.02 -12.03
CA PHE A 99 0.07 -7.07 -12.94
C PHE A 99 -0.35 -5.64 -12.60
N PRO A 100 -0.01 -5.14 -11.38
CA PRO A 100 -0.48 -3.87 -10.86
C PRO A 100 0.08 -2.65 -11.61
N ASN A 101 1.20 -2.81 -12.33
CA ASN A 101 1.82 -1.76 -13.12
C ASN A 101 2.31 -2.30 -14.47
N ASP A 102 2.65 -1.39 -15.37
CA ASP A 102 3.07 -1.74 -16.73
C ASP A 102 4.43 -2.44 -16.77
N ALA A 103 5.34 -2.15 -15.83
CA ALA A 103 6.62 -2.84 -15.70
C ALA A 103 6.45 -4.34 -15.39
N CYS A 104 5.45 -4.72 -14.59
CA CYS A 104 5.10 -6.12 -14.36
C CYS A 104 4.61 -6.80 -15.65
N LYS A 105 3.86 -6.10 -16.50
CA LYS A 105 3.34 -6.65 -17.77
C LYS A 105 4.45 -6.89 -18.78
N THR A 106 5.30 -5.88 -18.99
CA THR A 106 6.44 -5.97 -19.93
C THR A 106 7.46 -7.00 -19.44
N GLY A 107 7.76 -7.04 -18.14
CA GLY A 107 8.64 -8.05 -17.53
C GLY A 107 8.11 -9.47 -17.68
N PHE A 108 6.79 -9.66 -17.56
CA PHE A 108 6.16 -10.95 -17.82
C PHE A 108 6.33 -11.40 -19.27
N ILE A 109 6.13 -10.51 -20.24
CA ILE A 109 6.41 -10.82 -21.65
C ILE A 109 7.87 -11.18 -21.85
N ALA A 110 8.79 -10.36 -21.34
CA ALA A 110 10.22 -10.60 -21.45
C ALA A 110 10.60 -12.00 -20.97
N SER A 111 10.01 -12.46 -19.86
CA SER A 111 10.24 -13.80 -19.31
C SER A 111 9.81 -14.96 -20.23
N LEU A 112 8.87 -14.70 -21.13
CA LEU A 112 8.33 -15.65 -22.10
C LEU A 112 9.06 -15.61 -23.45
N LEU A 113 9.91 -14.61 -23.71
CA LEU A 113 10.66 -14.50 -24.96
C LEU A 113 11.83 -15.47 -25.02
N ARG A 114 12.12 -16.01 -26.20
CA ARG A 114 13.25 -16.90 -26.49
C ARG A 114 13.86 -16.53 -27.84
N GLY A 115 15.06 -17.04 -28.12
CA GLY A 115 15.75 -16.84 -29.40
C GLY A 115 15.80 -15.37 -29.82
N ALA A 116 15.49 -15.10 -31.09
CA ALA A 116 15.56 -13.76 -31.68
C ALA A 116 14.66 -12.73 -30.99
N ALA A 117 13.53 -13.15 -30.40
CA ALA A 117 12.67 -12.24 -29.64
C ALA A 117 13.31 -11.83 -28.29
N LEU A 118 14.05 -12.74 -27.66
CA LEU A 118 14.82 -12.43 -26.45
C LEU A 118 16.00 -11.52 -26.79
N ASP A 119 16.74 -11.82 -27.85
CA ASP A 119 17.87 -11.00 -28.30
C ASP A 119 17.47 -9.54 -28.56
N TRP A 120 16.27 -9.32 -29.09
CA TRP A 120 15.71 -7.98 -29.31
C TRP A 120 15.44 -7.21 -28.01
N ILE A 121 14.96 -7.88 -26.95
CA ILE A 121 14.61 -7.22 -25.68
C ILE A 121 15.78 -7.10 -24.70
N THR A 122 16.79 -7.96 -24.81
CA THR A 122 17.98 -7.98 -23.92
C THR A 122 18.61 -6.60 -23.71
N PRO A 123 18.93 -5.80 -24.75
CA PRO A 123 19.54 -4.48 -24.52
C PRO A 123 18.60 -3.52 -23.78
N LEU A 124 17.28 -3.61 -24.00
CA LEU A 124 16.29 -2.80 -23.29
C LEU A 124 16.22 -3.16 -21.81
N LEU A 125 16.39 -4.45 -21.48
CA LEU A 125 16.46 -4.94 -20.09
C LEU A 125 17.74 -4.49 -19.39
N GLU A 126 18.89 -4.63 -20.05
CA GLU A 126 20.20 -4.26 -19.50
C GLU A 126 20.30 -2.76 -19.21
N GLN A 127 19.73 -1.94 -20.09
CA GLN A 127 19.75 -0.48 -19.96
C GLN A 127 18.60 0.08 -19.11
N GLN A 128 17.70 -0.78 -18.61
CA GLN A 128 16.47 -0.38 -17.92
C GLN A 128 15.69 0.68 -18.73
N ASP A 129 15.54 0.44 -20.03
CA ASP A 129 14.93 1.40 -20.94
C ASP A 129 13.52 1.79 -20.47
N PRO A 130 13.15 3.09 -20.46
CA PRO A 130 11.82 3.55 -20.05
C PRO A 130 10.65 2.88 -20.79
N MET A 131 10.89 2.30 -21.97
CA MET A 131 9.93 1.48 -22.71
C MET A 131 9.45 0.28 -21.90
N MET A 132 10.28 -0.30 -21.04
CA MET A 132 9.90 -1.39 -20.14
C MET A 132 8.89 -0.95 -19.08
N SER A 133 8.78 0.35 -18.78
CA SER A 133 7.83 0.86 -17.79
C SER A 133 6.51 1.35 -18.41
N SER A 134 6.32 1.19 -19.73
CA SER A 134 5.12 1.66 -20.44
C SER A 134 4.59 0.59 -21.39
N TRP A 135 3.42 0.03 -21.05
CA TRP A 135 2.79 -1.03 -21.85
C TRP A 135 2.49 -0.56 -23.28
N GLN A 136 1.99 0.67 -23.42
CA GLN A 136 1.64 1.23 -24.73
C GLN A 136 2.87 1.37 -25.65
N ARG A 137 3.99 1.88 -25.12
CA ARG A 137 5.24 2.03 -25.88
C ARG A 137 5.79 0.67 -26.28
N PHE A 138 5.81 -0.27 -25.33
CA PHE A 138 6.23 -1.64 -25.56
C PHE A 138 5.39 -2.31 -26.65
N GLU A 139 4.06 -2.31 -26.52
CA GLU A 139 3.15 -2.97 -27.46
C GLU A 139 3.27 -2.39 -28.88
N THR A 140 3.51 -1.09 -29.01
CA THR A 140 3.69 -0.43 -30.31
C THR A 140 4.97 -0.88 -31.00
N LYS A 141 6.07 -1.01 -30.26
CA LYS A 141 7.37 -1.44 -30.77
C LYS A 141 7.45 -2.95 -31.00
N PHE A 142 6.67 -3.73 -30.26
CA PHE A 142 6.70 -5.19 -30.30
C PHE A 142 5.90 -5.82 -31.45
N LYS A 143 4.96 -5.06 -32.06
CA LYS A 143 4.17 -5.47 -33.24
C LYS A 143 5.00 -5.47 -34.53
#